data_AF-A0A2N8NK07-F1
#
_entry.id   AF-A0A2N8NK07-F1
#
_cell.length_a   1.000
_cell.length_b   1.000
_cell.length_c   1.000
_cell.angle_alpha   90.00
_cell.angle_beta   90.00
_cell.angle_gamma   90.00
#
_symmetry.space_group_name_H-M   'P 1'
#
loop_
_entity.id
_entity.type
_entity.pdbx_description
1 polymer ?
#
loop_
_entity_poly.entity_id
_entity_poly.type
_entity_poly.pdbx_seq_one_letter_code
_entity_poly.pdbx_strand_id
1 'polypeptide(L)'
;MILNTSITGGPAFTGIVHKYKVKNKSMAGPAEVAAGMLGRDIAPTVNGVSMPLSATIPPGGEGVICSPVQKFELDTPIGGGELKAPDNRIYLGEAVTLSRTTEGYLLIEREVVAEM
;
A
#
# COMPACT_ATOMS: atom_id res chain seq x y z
N MET A 1 3.16 15.51 -4.33
CA MET A 1 2.87 14.46 -5.32
C MET A 1 3.95 14.50 -6.39
N ILE A 2 4.70 13.41 -6.57
CA ILE A 2 5.70 13.31 -7.64
C ILE A 2 5.06 12.46 -8.75
N LEU A 3 4.78 13.07 -9.90
CA LEU A 3 4.36 12.32 -11.09
C LEU A 3 5.60 11.80 -11.82
N ASN A 4 5.70 10.49 -11.98
CA ASN A 4 6.68 9.89 -12.88
C ASN A 4 6.14 10.05 -14.32
N THR A 5 6.96 10.42 -15.29
CA THR A 5 6.49 10.65 -16.68
C THR A 5 6.02 9.36 -17.39
N SER A 6 6.20 8.19 -16.77
CA SER A 6 5.80 6.87 -17.27
C SER A 6 4.32 6.50 -17.08
N ILE A 7 3.52 7.33 -16.41
CA ILE A 7 2.06 7.08 -16.24
C ILE A 7 1.22 7.58 -17.42
N THR A 8 1.76 8.44 -18.29
CA THR A 8 1.07 9.00 -19.46
C THR A 8 1.40 8.23 -20.74
N GLY A 9 0.39 7.97 -21.60
CA GLY A 9 0.59 7.40 -22.95
C GLY A 9 0.44 5.87 -23.08
N GLY A 10 0.10 5.16 -21.99
CA GLY A 10 -0.23 3.72 -22.01
C GLY A 10 -1.74 3.44 -22.04
N PRO A 11 -2.15 2.16 -22.20
CA PRO A 11 -3.57 1.76 -22.13
C PRO A 11 -4.21 2.12 -20.78
N ALA A 12 -5.54 2.14 -20.69
CA ALA A 12 -6.24 2.41 -19.43
C ALA A 12 -5.76 1.48 -18.30
N PHE A 13 -5.73 1.99 -17.07
CA PHE A 13 -5.39 1.17 -15.91
C PHE A 13 -6.46 0.10 -15.69
N THR A 14 -6.02 -1.13 -15.45
CA THR A 14 -6.90 -2.28 -15.21
C THR A 14 -7.27 -2.43 -13.72
N GLY A 15 -6.58 -1.70 -12.84
CA GLY A 15 -6.82 -1.68 -11.42
C GLY A 15 -5.93 -0.68 -10.69
N ILE A 16 -6.11 -0.59 -9.38
CA ILE A 16 -5.33 0.26 -8.48
C ILE A 16 -4.83 -0.58 -7.30
N VAL A 17 -3.58 -0.34 -6.91
CA VAL A 17 -2.93 -1.01 -5.78
C VAL A 17 -2.24 0.04 -4.93
N HIS A 18 -2.51 0.04 -3.63
CA HIS A 18 -1.75 0.84 -2.67
C HIS A 18 -0.59 0.01 -2.13
N LYS A 19 0.62 0.57 -2.16
CA LYS A 19 1.82 -0.01 -1.57
C LYS A 19 2.25 0.84 -0.38
N TYR A 20 2.33 0.20 0.78
CA TYR A 20 2.66 0.85 2.04
C TYR A 20 4.05 0.43 2.49
N LYS A 21 4.95 1.39 2.59
CA LYS A 21 6.24 1.24 3.28
C LYS A 21 6.02 1.60 4.74
N VAL A 22 5.84 0.59 5.58
CA VAL A 22 5.45 0.75 6.96
C VAL A 22 6.68 0.73 7.86
N LYS A 23 6.80 1.72 8.73
CA LYS A 23 7.81 1.81 9.77
C LYS A 23 7.15 1.73 11.13
N ASN A 24 7.54 0.75 11.95
CA ASN A 24 7.11 0.69 13.33
C ASN A 24 8.04 1.55 14.19
N LYS A 25 7.53 2.68 14.68
CA LYS A 25 8.26 3.56 15.63
C LYS A 25 7.93 3.24 17.08
N SER A 26 6.98 2.35 17.35
CA SER A 26 6.77 1.83 18.70
C SER A 26 7.97 0.98 19.12
N MET A 27 8.57 1.34 20.25
CA MET A 27 9.57 0.50 20.91
C MET A 27 8.94 -0.49 21.90
N ALA A 28 7.63 -0.35 22.15
CA ALA A 28 6.91 -1.13 23.15
C ALA A 28 6.40 -2.48 22.62
N GLY A 29 6.19 -2.61 21.30
CA GLY A 29 5.64 -3.83 20.72
C GLY A 29 5.68 -3.87 19.19
N PRO A 30 5.46 -5.05 18.59
CA PRO A 30 5.33 -5.19 17.16
C PRO A 30 4.08 -4.46 16.65
N ALA A 31 4.10 -4.04 15.39
CA ALA A 31 2.94 -3.48 14.71
C ALA A 31 2.35 -4.52 13.76
N GLU A 32 1.09 -4.89 13.99
CA GLU A 32 0.33 -5.75 13.08
C GLU A 32 -0.43 -4.87 12.09
N VAL A 33 -0.02 -4.91 10.83
CA VAL A 33 -0.56 -4.01 9.80
C VAL A 33 -1.09 -4.82 8.64
N ALA A 34 -2.30 -4.49 8.19
CA ALA A 34 -2.96 -5.12 7.06
C ALA A 34 -3.54 -4.06 6.11
N ALA A 35 -3.49 -4.34 4.82
CA ALA A 35 -4.15 -3.57 3.76
C ALA A 35 -5.12 -4.52 3.05
N GLY A 36 -6.40 -4.48 3.44
CA GLY A 36 -7.44 -5.41 3.00
C GLY A 36 -7.92 -6.37 4.11
N MET A 37 -8.84 -7.27 3.75
CA MET A 37 -9.42 -8.28 4.63
C MET A 37 -8.65 -9.61 4.57
N LEU A 38 -7.96 -9.95 5.66
CA LEU A 38 -7.22 -11.20 5.78
C LEU A 38 -8.12 -12.44 5.61
N GLY A 39 -7.65 -13.38 4.79
CA GLY A 39 -8.37 -14.62 4.48
C GLY A 39 -9.54 -14.46 3.49
N ARG A 40 -9.87 -13.23 3.08
CA ARG A 40 -10.91 -12.93 2.09
C ARG A 40 -10.32 -12.42 0.78
N ASP A 41 -9.37 -11.50 0.90
CA ASP A 41 -8.80 -10.84 -0.26
C ASP A 41 -7.58 -11.58 -0.80
N ILE A 42 -7.30 -11.34 -2.08
CA ILE A 42 -6.19 -11.95 -2.81
C ILE A 42 -5.02 -10.97 -2.82
N ALA A 43 -3.84 -11.46 -2.47
CA ALA A 43 -2.58 -10.73 -2.58
C ALA A 43 -2.36 -10.22 -4.02
N PRO A 44 -2.04 -8.93 -4.22
CA PRO A 44 -1.79 -8.42 -5.56
C PRO A 44 -0.44 -8.91 -6.07
N THR A 45 -0.32 -9.09 -7.39
CA THR A 45 0.97 -9.20 -8.06
C THR A 45 1.40 -7.80 -8.52
N VAL A 46 2.57 -7.35 -8.12
CA VAL A 46 3.15 -6.07 -8.51
C VAL A 46 4.50 -6.32 -9.17
N ASN A 47 4.62 -5.99 -10.45
CA ASN A 47 5.84 -6.21 -11.24
C ASN A 47 6.34 -7.66 -11.20
N GLY A 48 5.42 -8.61 -11.33
CA GLY A 48 5.68 -10.05 -11.29
C GLY A 48 5.87 -10.65 -9.89
N VAL A 49 5.79 -9.85 -8.83
CA VAL A 49 5.99 -10.30 -7.44
C VAL A 49 4.66 -10.28 -6.68
N SER A 50 4.28 -11.41 -6.08
CA SER A 50 3.14 -11.46 -5.15
C SER A 50 3.49 -10.70 -3.87
N MET A 51 2.69 -9.70 -3.53
CA MET A 51 2.93 -8.81 -2.39
C MET A 51 2.07 -9.22 -1.19
N PRO A 52 2.60 -9.15 0.03
CA PRO A 52 1.83 -9.50 1.22
C PRO A 52 0.71 -8.47 1.48
N LEU A 53 -0.45 -8.94 1.91
CA LEU A 53 -1.56 -8.09 2.38
C LEU A 53 -1.35 -7.58 3.81
N SER A 54 -0.53 -8.27 4.60
CA SER A 54 -0.22 -7.90 5.98
C SER A 54 1.18 -8.28 6.39
N ALA A 55 1.66 -7.64 7.45
CA ALA A 55 2.93 -7.95 8.10
C ALA A 55 2.85 -7.66 9.60
N THR A 56 3.64 -8.42 10.36
CA THR A 56 4.00 -8.10 11.74
C THR A 56 5.38 -7.47 11.73
N ILE A 57 5.47 -6.20 12.10
CA ILE A 57 6.70 -5.41 12.00
C ILE A 57 7.29 -5.25 13.40
N PRO A 58 8.52 -5.75 13.67
CA PRO A 58 9.11 -5.67 15.00
C PRO A 58 9.36 -4.21 15.42
N PRO A 59 9.55 -3.95 16.73
CA PRO A 59 9.91 -2.63 17.24
C PRO A 59 11.10 -2.01 16.48
N GLY A 60 10.95 -0.77 16.01
CA GLY A 60 11.96 -0.07 15.19
C GLY A 60 12.14 -0.60 13.77
N GLY A 61 11.38 -1.64 13.38
CA GLY A 61 11.49 -2.31 12.09
C GLY A 61 10.73 -1.62 10.96
N GLU A 62 10.94 -2.14 9.75
CA GLU A 62 10.27 -1.70 8.53
C GLU A 62 9.72 -2.90 7.76
N GLY A 63 8.62 -2.70 7.06
CA GLY A 63 7.95 -3.72 6.26
C GLY A 63 7.22 -3.11 5.07
N VAL A 64 6.88 -3.95 4.10
CA VAL A 64 6.11 -3.54 2.92
C VAL A 64 4.91 -4.44 2.76
N ILE A 65 3.73 -3.83 2.60
CA ILE A 65 2.49 -4.53 2.28
C ILE A 65 1.80 -3.82 1.11
N CYS A 66 0.93 -4.53 0.41
CA CYS A 66 0.08 -3.95 -0.63
C CYS A 66 -1.39 -4.26 -0.37
N SER A 67 -2.29 -3.36 -0.77
CA SER A 67 -3.72 -3.62 -0.81
C SER A 67 -4.08 -4.64 -1.90
N PRO A 68 -5.25 -5.27 -1.85
CA PRO A 68 -5.77 -6.03 -2.98
C PRO A 68 -5.90 -5.13 -4.21
N VAL A 69 -5.94 -5.74 -5.39
CA VAL A 69 -6.23 -5.00 -6.64
C VAL A 69 -7.67 -4.53 -6.60
N GLN A 70 -7.87 -3.21 -6.52
CA GLN A 70 -9.18 -2.59 -6.59
C GLN A 70 -9.48 -2.15 -8.01
N LYS A 71 -10.76 -2.01 -8.34
CA LYS A 71 -11.19 -1.49 -9.63
C LYS A 71 -10.80 -0.02 -9.75
N PHE A 72 -10.23 0.36 -10.90
CA PHE A 72 -9.93 1.75 -11.21
C PHE A 72 -11.10 2.38 -11.98
N GLU A 73 -11.79 3.31 -11.35
CA GLU A 73 -12.89 4.09 -11.92
C GLU A 73 -12.61 5.59 -11.82
N LEU A 74 -13.34 6.38 -12.62
CA LEU A 74 -13.33 7.83 -12.48
C LEU A 74 -13.74 8.20 -11.04
N ASP A 75 -13.03 9.14 -10.43
CA ASP A 75 -13.21 9.56 -9.02
C ASP A 75 -12.87 8.50 -7.95
N THR A 76 -12.19 7.40 -8.31
CA THR A 76 -11.71 6.42 -7.32
C THR A 76 -10.86 7.12 -6.26
N PRO A 77 -11.23 7.06 -4.98
CA PRO A 77 -10.45 7.68 -3.93
C PRO A 77 -9.04 7.08 -3.88
N ILE A 78 -8.05 7.95 -4.04
CA ILE A 78 -6.63 7.60 -3.88
C ILE A 78 -6.30 7.37 -2.38
N GLY A 79 -7.25 7.69 -1.48
CA GLY A 79 -7.12 7.58 -0.04
C GLY A 79 -7.22 6.14 0.49
N GLY A 80 -6.06 5.55 0.77
CA GLY A 80 -5.89 4.67 1.93
C GLY A 80 -6.51 3.27 1.88
N GLY A 81 -6.44 2.59 0.73
CA GLY A 81 -6.81 1.17 0.51
C GLY A 81 -6.77 0.31 1.78
N GLU A 82 -7.93 0.24 2.45
CA GLU A 82 -8.25 -0.52 3.66
C GLU A 82 -7.08 -0.79 4.64
N LEU A 83 -6.25 0.23 4.91
CA LEU A 83 -5.12 0.10 5.82
C LEU A 83 -5.59 0.08 7.27
N LYS A 84 -5.20 -0.95 8.02
CA LYS A 84 -5.59 -1.17 9.41
C LYS A 84 -4.40 -1.61 10.24
N ALA A 85 -4.30 -1.06 11.44
CA ALA A 85 -3.43 -1.55 12.50
C ALA A 85 -4.19 -1.44 13.82
N PRO A 86 -4.65 -2.55 14.42
CA PRO A 86 -5.56 -2.52 15.56
C PRO A 86 -4.96 -1.83 16.79
N ASP A 87 -3.69 -2.10 17.07
CA ASP A 87 -3.00 -1.65 18.28
C ASP A 87 -2.09 -0.44 18.05
N ASN A 88 -2.12 0.13 16.83
CA ASN A 88 -1.25 1.24 16.46
C ASN A 88 -2.05 2.39 15.85
N ARG A 89 -1.65 3.61 16.20
CA ARG A 89 -1.98 4.81 15.43
C ARG A 89 -1.17 4.81 14.15
N ILE A 90 -1.85 5.04 13.03
CA ILE A 90 -1.25 5.07 11.70
C ILE A 90 -1.18 6.51 11.21
N TYR A 91 0.01 6.93 10.81
CA TYR A 91 0.26 8.20 10.13
C TYR A 91 0.69 7.93 8.70
N LEU A 92 0.00 8.55 7.75
CA LEU A 92 0.37 8.49 6.33
C LEU A 92 1.37 9.61 6.04
N GLY A 93 2.46 9.27 5.35
CA GLY A 93 3.41 10.26 4.86
C GLY A 93 2.78 11.21 3.86
N GLU A 94 3.28 12.45 3.81
CA GLU A 94 2.77 13.50 2.91
C GLU A 94 3.06 13.20 1.43
N ALA A 95 4.17 12.51 1.16
CA ALA A 95 4.59 12.17 -0.18
C ALA A 95 3.88 10.91 -0.69
N VAL A 96 3.39 11.01 -1.93
CA VAL A 96 2.82 9.90 -2.68
C VAL A 96 3.55 9.82 -4.02
N THR A 97 3.98 8.61 -4.35
CA THR A 97 4.58 8.28 -5.64
C THR A 97 3.59 7.46 -6.45
N LEU A 98 3.38 7.87 -7.70
CA LEU A 98 2.52 7.16 -8.64
C LEU A 98 3.35 6.50 -9.74
N SER A 99 3.03 5.25 -10.05
CA SER A 99 3.66 4.53 -11.15
C SER A 99 2.68 3.53 -11.78
N ARG A 100 3.04 3.03 -12.97
CA ARG A 100 2.34 1.94 -13.65
C ARG A 100 3.07 0.63 -13.39
N THR A 101 2.34 -0.42 -13.00
CA THR A 101 2.91 -1.78 -12.88
C THR A 101 2.92 -2.51 -14.23
N THR A 102 3.69 -3.59 -14.34
CA THR A 102 3.68 -4.43 -15.56
C THR A 102 2.33 -5.12 -15.80
N GLU A 103 1.54 -5.33 -14.75
CA GLU A 103 0.17 -5.86 -14.81
C GLU A 103 -0.86 -4.81 -15.29
N GLY A 104 -0.45 -3.56 -15.46
CA GLY A 104 -1.30 -2.46 -15.91
C GLY A 104 -2.05 -1.74 -14.79
N TYR A 105 -1.66 -1.93 -13.52
CA TYR A 105 -2.26 -1.24 -12.39
C TYR A 105 -1.66 0.14 -12.19
N LEU A 106 -2.45 1.06 -11.63
CA LEU A 106 -1.93 2.26 -10.99
C LEU A 106 -1.42 1.88 -9.60
N LEU A 107 -0.11 1.96 -9.39
CA LEU A 107 0.52 1.76 -8.09
C LEU A 107 0.62 3.10 -7.36
N ILE A 108 0.07 3.15 -6.17
CA ILE A 108 0.16 4.29 -5.26
C ILE A 108 1.08 3.90 -4.11
N GLU A 109 2.32 4.37 -4.12
CA GLU A 109 3.27 4.10 -3.05
C GLU A 109 3.26 5.22 -2.00
N ARG A 110 3.19 4.83 -0.71
CA ARG A 110 3.16 5.74 0.44
C ARG A 110 4.00 5.21 1.60
N GLU A 111 4.59 6.14 2.34
CA GLU A 111 5.16 5.84 3.65
C GLU A 111 4.06 5.82 4.71
N VAL A 112 4.24 4.94 5.69
CA VAL A 112 3.32 4.73 6.80
C VAL A 112 4.13 4.60 8.06
N VAL A 113 3.76 5.36 9.09
CA VAL A 113 4.34 5.24 10.43
C VAL A 113 3.30 4.63 11.35
N ALA A 114 3.66 3.51 12.00
CA ALA A 114 2.89 2.89 13.05
C ALA A 114 3.51 3.26 14.41
N GLU A 115 2.71 3.87 15.28
CA GLU A 115 3.07 4.24 16.65
C GLU A 115 2.00 3.72 17.61
N MET A 116 2.33 3.57 18.89
CA MET A 116 1.42 3.08 19.93
C MET A 116 1.02 4.23 20.84
#